data_AF-A0A9W8MSZ0-F1
#
_entry.id   AF-A0A9W8MSZ0-F1
#
_cell.length_a   1.000
_cell.length_b   1.000
_cell.length_c   1.000
_cell.angle_alpha   90.00
_cell.angle_beta   90.00
_cell.angle_gamma   90.00
#
_symmetry.space_group_name_H-M   'P 1'
#
loop_
_entity.id
_entity.type
_entity.pdbx_description
1 polymer ?
#
loop_
_entity_poly.entity_id
_entity_poly.type
_entity_poly.pdbx_seq_one_letter_code
_entity_poly.pdbx_strand_id
1 'polypeptide(L)'
;MLRVTEFCKGIQDAVLGERHKEFVQRNKRRYAQFEQNIRMTTPDFRPFESVTYSSGLVETRTEARSLVDVRNVIKASITWELPRHIPFEATKVLVSQYTSLWTAPSMTCFESIVSAMSKFLDEQLHDHFGQYIELEKYLSAISHNERDICRDDARNMLQKILRLESNPLFTQNSEALRQEEEKWYKKYNDLRLPQPVRPARYRASSPAQVSNRSYSDDDDNASVASVSPIIHSFSSTFSRVVRDSPRTWGDDAEIKVMANVMGYFQVAYKRIIDYVPLIIEHELNQTFASKLSNVLIDRIFQDSRESRIDLESLLQEDPELAARRRELAERKKCLTQIKKKLDEFEMSSGL
;
A
#
# COMPACT_ATOMS: atom_id res chain seq x y z
N MET A 1 37.17 3.83 -0.58
CA MET A 1 36.63 2.45 -0.73
C MET A 1 35.92 1.95 0.52
N LEU A 2 36.56 1.86 1.69
CA LEU A 2 35.93 1.39 2.94
C LEU A 2 34.60 2.10 3.30
N ARG A 3 34.53 3.44 3.18
CA ARG A 3 33.30 4.20 3.42
C ARG A 3 32.16 3.86 2.45
N VAL A 4 32.47 3.61 1.18
CA VAL A 4 31.47 3.25 0.15
C VAL A 4 30.91 1.86 0.42
N THR A 5 31.77 0.90 0.77
CA THR A 5 31.33 -0.45 1.13
C THR A 5 30.50 -0.46 2.42
N GLU A 6 30.84 0.37 3.40
CA GLU A 6 30.08 0.49 4.65
C GLU A 6 28.71 1.14 4.42
N PHE A 7 28.65 2.20 3.60
CA PHE A 7 27.39 2.82 3.16
C PHE A 7 26.48 1.82 2.44
N CYS A 8 27.00 1.08 1.45
CA CYS A 8 26.22 0.09 0.72
C CYS A 8 25.70 -1.02 1.65
N LYS A 9 26.54 -1.45 2.60
CA LYS A 9 26.13 -2.42 3.62
C LYS A 9 25.05 -1.86 4.54
N GLY A 10 25.15 -0.61 4.96
CA GLY A 10 24.11 0.05 5.77
C GLY A 10 22.74 0.05 5.08
N ILE A 11 22.71 0.36 3.78
CA ILE A 11 21.48 0.27 2.97
C ILE A 11 20.98 -1.17 2.86
N GLN A 12 21.86 -2.13 2.59
CA GLN A 12 21.50 -3.54 2.51
C GLN A 12 20.89 -4.04 3.82
N ASP A 13 21.54 -3.76 4.95
CA ASP A 13 21.09 -4.17 6.29
C ASP A 13 19.73 -3.52 6.64
N ALA A 14 19.50 -2.27 6.20
CA ALA A 14 18.24 -1.56 6.40
C ALA A 14 17.09 -2.13 5.57
N VAL A 15 17.34 -2.46 4.30
CA VAL A 15 16.35 -3.08 3.40
C VAL A 15 15.99 -4.49 3.86
N LEU A 16 16.96 -5.28 4.34
CA LEU A 16 16.72 -6.61 4.89
C LEU A 16 16.14 -6.59 6.31
N GLY A 17 16.13 -5.42 6.97
CA GLY A 17 15.64 -5.26 8.34
C GLY A 17 16.56 -5.86 9.41
N GLU A 18 17.83 -6.11 9.08
CA GLU A 18 18.85 -6.58 10.03
C GLU A 18 19.27 -5.46 10.98
N ARG A 19 19.44 -4.25 10.44
CA ARG A 19 19.72 -3.00 11.17
C ARG A 19 18.74 -1.93 10.72
N HIS A 20 18.63 -0.82 11.46
CA HIS A 20 17.76 0.32 11.09
C HIS A 20 16.32 -0.09 10.69
N LYS A 21 15.66 -0.86 11.56
CA LYS A 21 14.34 -1.48 11.33
C LYS A 21 13.21 -0.50 10.99
N GLU A 22 13.41 0.79 11.24
CA GLU A 22 12.44 1.85 10.98
C GLU A 22 12.02 1.90 9.52
N PHE A 23 12.94 1.65 8.59
CA PHE A 23 12.66 1.62 7.15
C PHE A 23 11.62 0.53 6.82
N VAL A 24 11.89 -0.72 7.19
CA VAL A 24 10.98 -1.85 6.97
C VAL A 24 9.66 -1.65 7.72
N GLN A 25 9.69 -1.18 8.97
CA GLN A 25 8.48 -0.93 9.76
C GLN A 25 7.59 0.15 9.13
N ARG A 26 8.19 1.17 8.52
CA ARG A 26 7.47 2.21 7.77
C ARG A 26 6.82 1.62 6.52
N ASN A 27 7.54 0.81 5.75
CA ASN A 27 6.99 0.14 4.57
C ASN A 27 5.83 -0.78 4.94
N LYS A 28 5.97 -1.59 6.00
CA LYS A 28 4.88 -2.46 6.50
C LYS A 28 3.62 -1.69 6.91
N ARG A 29 3.77 -0.53 7.56
CA ARG A 29 2.62 0.34 7.87
C ARG A 29 1.94 0.84 6.59
N ARG A 30 2.71 1.15 5.56
CA ARG A 30 2.15 1.57 4.26
C ARG A 30 1.45 0.42 3.53
N TYR A 31 1.98 -0.80 3.60
CA TYR A 31 1.32 -1.99 3.06
C TYR A 31 0.00 -2.32 3.76
N ALA A 32 -0.08 -2.15 5.08
CA ALA A 32 -1.34 -2.30 5.80
C ALA A 32 -2.40 -1.27 5.36
N GLN A 33 -2.00 -0.02 5.11
CA GLN A 33 -2.91 0.98 4.55
C GLN A 33 -3.34 0.63 3.12
N PHE A 34 -2.42 0.12 2.30
CA PHE A 34 -2.71 -0.35 0.95
C PHE A 34 -3.73 -1.49 0.95
N GLU A 35 -3.55 -2.49 1.83
CA GLU A 35 -4.50 -3.58 2.02
C GLU A 35 -5.90 -3.04 2.32
N GLN A 36 -6.01 -2.10 3.27
CA GLN A 36 -7.30 -1.49 3.60
C GLN A 36 -7.88 -0.77 2.39
N ASN A 37 -7.08 -0.01 1.64
CA ASN A 37 -7.56 0.69 0.44
C ASN A 37 -8.10 -0.27 -0.63
N ILE A 38 -7.46 -1.43 -0.83
CA ILE A 38 -7.97 -2.49 -1.72
C ILE A 38 -9.27 -3.07 -1.18
N ARG A 39 -9.35 -3.37 0.12
CA ARG A 39 -10.60 -3.87 0.74
C ARG A 39 -11.76 -2.89 0.57
N MET A 40 -11.52 -1.58 0.62
CA MET A 40 -12.56 -0.57 0.36
C MET A 40 -13.04 -0.51 -1.10
N THR A 41 -12.47 -1.31 -2.02
CA THR A 41 -12.98 -1.48 -3.39
C THR A 41 -13.95 -2.67 -3.53
N THR A 42 -14.33 -3.32 -2.42
CA THR A 42 -15.24 -4.48 -2.44
C THR A 42 -16.59 -4.11 -3.06
N PRO A 43 -17.19 -4.95 -3.92
CA PRO A 43 -18.51 -4.67 -4.49
C PRO A 43 -19.61 -4.48 -3.43
N ASP A 44 -20.33 -3.35 -3.45
CA ASP A 44 -21.53 -3.11 -2.61
C ASP A 44 -22.80 -3.66 -3.27
N PHE A 45 -22.89 -4.98 -3.37
CA PHE A 45 -24.05 -5.66 -3.91
C PHE A 45 -25.16 -5.77 -2.87
N ARG A 46 -26.36 -5.25 -3.22
CA ARG A 46 -27.56 -5.22 -2.38
C ARG A 46 -28.65 -6.10 -3.00
N PRO A 47 -29.05 -7.21 -2.36
CA PRO A 47 -30.01 -8.18 -2.92
C PRO A 47 -31.46 -7.69 -2.84
N PHE A 48 -31.70 -6.42 -3.19
CA PHE A 48 -32.99 -5.76 -3.16
C PHE A 48 -33.22 -5.01 -4.47
N GLU A 49 -34.48 -4.76 -4.83
CA GLU A 49 -34.85 -3.99 -6.03
C GLU A 49 -34.48 -2.49 -5.90
N SER A 50 -34.30 -2.00 -4.67
CA SER A 50 -33.88 -0.63 -4.41
C SER A 50 -32.81 -0.57 -3.33
N VAL A 51 -31.79 0.28 -3.55
CA VAL A 51 -30.68 0.50 -2.62
C VAL A 51 -31.03 1.45 -1.47
N THR A 52 -32.18 2.15 -1.52
CA THR A 52 -32.50 3.29 -0.62
C THR A 52 -32.71 2.89 0.85
N TYR A 53 -32.99 1.62 1.14
CA TYR A 53 -33.45 1.18 2.48
C TYR A 53 -32.55 0.15 3.17
N SER A 54 -31.44 -0.25 2.55
CA SER A 54 -30.54 -1.27 3.11
C SER A 54 -29.26 -0.66 3.67
N SER A 55 -28.93 -0.96 4.92
CA SER A 55 -27.58 -0.75 5.44
C SER A 55 -26.57 -1.55 4.62
N GLY A 56 -25.36 -1.02 4.43
CA GLY A 56 -24.29 -1.70 3.68
C GLY A 56 -23.97 -3.08 4.28
N LEU A 57 -23.86 -4.09 3.43
CA LEU A 57 -23.51 -5.47 3.83
C LEU A 57 -22.01 -5.68 4.03
N VAL A 58 -21.23 -4.73 3.51
CA VAL A 58 -19.78 -4.69 3.49
C VAL A 58 -19.34 -3.25 3.71
N GLU A 59 -18.25 -3.06 4.42
CA GLU A 59 -17.58 -1.77 4.49
C GLU A 59 -16.83 -1.52 3.17
N THR A 60 -17.27 -0.53 2.39
CA THR A 60 -16.71 -0.25 1.07
C THR A 60 -16.95 1.20 0.65
N ARG A 61 -16.15 1.66 -0.30
CA ARG A 61 -16.27 2.96 -0.98
C ARG A 61 -16.83 2.81 -2.40
N THR A 62 -17.33 1.64 -2.78
CA THR A 62 -17.98 1.46 -4.08
C THR A 62 -19.44 1.86 -4.03
N GLU A 63 -19.97 2.29 -5.18
CA GLU A 63 -21.38 2.56 -5.35
C GLU A 63 -22.23 1.30 -5.15
N ALA A 64 -23.28 1.45 -4.35
CA ALA A 64 -24.30 0.45 -4.11
C ALA A 64 -24.99 -0.01 -5.41
N ARG A 65 -25.07 -1.33 -5.63
CA ARG A 65 -25.79 -1.91 -6.77
C ARG A 65 -26.92 -2.82 -6.34
N SER A 66 -28.11 -2.52 -6.85
CA SER A 66 -29.35 -3.30 -6.66
C SER A 66 -29.41 -4.52 -7.59
N LEU A 67 -30.45 -5.34 -7.40
CA LEU A 67 -30.81 -6.39 -8.34
C LEU A 67 -31.10 -5.83 -9.75
N VAL A 68 -31.70 -4.63 -9.84
CA VAL A 68 -32.01 -3.98 -11.13
C VAL A 68 -30.74 -3.69 -11.91
N ASP A 69 -29.70 -3.19 -11.23
CA ASP A 69 -28.42 -2.85 -11.88
C ASP A 69 -27.74 -4.10 -12.46
N VAL A 70 -27.71 -5.19 -11.67
CA VAL A 70 -27.14 -6.48 -12.12
C VAL A 70 -27.97 -7.07 -13.26
N ARG A 71 -29.29 -7.01 -13.17
CA ARG A 71 -30.21 -7.46 -14.22
C ARG A 71 -29.98 -6.72 -15.54
N ASN A 72 -29.73 -5.42 -15.49
CA ASN A 72 -29.42 -4.63 -16.68
C ASN A 72 -28.10 -5.05 -17.32
N VAL A 73 -27.06 -5.31 -16.51
CA VAL A 73 -25.79 -5.85 -17.01
C VAL A 73 -25.95 -7.23 -17.63
N ILE A 74 -26.72 -8.14 -17.01
CA ILE A 74 -27.04 -9.45 -17.58
C ILE A 74 -27.71 -9.29 -18.93
N LYS A 75 -28.81 -8.52 -19.00
CA LYS A 75 -29.56 -8.29 -20.24
C LYS A 75 -28.69 -7.73 -21.36
N ALA A 76 -27.82 -6.77 -21.05
CA ALA A 76 -26.92 -6.16 -22.02
C ALA A 76 -25.79 -7.10 -22.48
N SER A 77 -25.54 -8.18 -21.74
CA SER A 77 -24.51 -9.18 -22.05
C SER A 77 -25.06 -10.40 -22.79
N ILE A 78 -26.38 -10.50 -22.99
CA ILE A 78 -27.00 -11.61 -23.73
C ILE A 78 -26.68 -11.43 -25.23
N THR A 79 -26.18 -12.51 -25.83
CA THR A 79 -25.88 -12.64 -27.25
C THR A 79 -26.69 -13.82 -27.84
N TRP A 80 -26.03 -14.91 -28.21
CA TRP A 80 -26.63 -16.12 -28.80
C TRP A 80 -26.88 -17.23 -27.77
N GLU A 81 -26.75 -16.95 -26.47
CA GLU A 81 -27.00 -17.93 -25.41
C GLU A 81 -28.47 -18.37 -25.38
N LEU A 82 -28.68 -19.63 -25.00
CA LEU A 82 -30.03 -20.16 -24.83
C LEU A 82 -30.77 -19.40 -23.71
N PRO A 83 -32.11 -19.25 -23.81
CA PRO A 83 -32.91 -18.76 -22.70
C PRO A 83 -32.60 -19.54 -21.43
N ARG A 84 -32.51 -18.86 -20.29
CA ARG A 84 -32.11 -19.41 -18.98
C ARG A 84 -30.61 -19.64 -18.75
N HIS A 85 -29.73 -19.37 -19.71
CA HIS A 85 -28.28 -19.32 -19.49
C HIS A 85 -27.78 -17.90 -19.17
N ILE A 86 -27.04 -17.77 -18.08
CA ILE A 86 -26.41 -16.50 -17.70
C ILE A 86 -25.12 -16.33 -18.52
N PRO A 87 -24.99 -15.25 -19.33
CA PRO A 87 -23.80 -15.02 -20.14
C PRO A 87 -22.59 -14.79 -19.24
N PHE A 88 -21.47 -15.45 -19.56
CA PHE A 88 -20.20 -15.25 -18.84
C PHE A 88 -19.72 -13.79 -18.91
N GLU A 89 -20.03 -13.10 -20.02
CA GLU A 89 -19.66 -11.71 -20.24
C GLU A 89 -20.22 -10.77 -19.15
N ALA A 90 -21.40 -11.06 -18.57
CA ALA A 90 -21.95 -10.27 -17.48
C ALA A 90 -21.06 -10.29 -16.23
N THR A 91 -20.59 -11.48 -15.84
CA THR A 91 -19.64 -11.64 -14.73
C THR A 91 -18.34 -10.93 -15.05
N LYS A 92 -17.85 -11.06 -16.28
CA LYS A 92 -16.59 -10.47 -16.72
C LYS A 92 -16.60 -8.94 -16.66
N VAL A 93 -17.64 -8.30 -17.19
CA VAL A 93 -17.82 -6.85 -17.15
C VAL A 93 -17.81 -6.34 -15.70
N LEU A 94 -18.55 -7.01 -14.81
CA LEU A 94 -18.61 -6.61 -13.40
C LEU A 94 -17.26 -6.79 -12.71
N VAL A 95 -16.61 -7.94 -12.86
CA VAL A 95 -15.29 -8.19 -12.25
C VAL A 95 -14.27 -7.15 -12.74
N SER A 96 -14.16 -6.93 -14.05
CA SER A 96 -13.20 -5.96 -14.61
C SER A 96 -13.44 -4.53 -14.10
N GLN A 97 -14.69 -4.15 -13.85
CA GLN A 97 -14.99 -2.85 -13.24
C GLN A 97 -14.36 -2.71 -11.86
N TYR A 98 -14.53 -3.70 -10.98
CA TYR A 98 -13.97 -3.64 -9.63
C TYR A 98 -12.46 -3.85 -9.59
N THR A 99 -11.90 -4.78 -10.38
CA THR A 99 -10.46 -5.01 -10.40
C THR A 99 -9.69 -3.83 -10.99
N SER A 100 -10.31 -3.05 -11.90
CA SER A 100 -9.70 -1.81 -12.42
C SER A 100 -9.43 -0.77 -11.32
N LEU A 101 -10.20 -0.77 -10.23
CA LEU A 101 -10.03 0.14 -9.09
C LEU A 101 -8.73 -0.10 -8.32
N TRP A 102 -8.08 -1.26 -8.48
CA TRP A 102 -6.87 -1.61 -7.74
C TRP A 102 -5.62 -0.86 -8.23
N THR A 103 -5.64 -0.37 -9.47
CA THR A 103 -4.47 0.31 -10.06
C THR A 103 -4.08 1.56 -9.27
N ALA A 104 -5.04 2.43 -8.97
CA ALA A 104 -4.78 3.68 -8.26
C ALA A 104 -4.16 3.50 -6.86
N PRO A 105 -4.74 2.69 -5.94
CA PRO A 105 -4.15 2.45 -4.63
C PRO A 105 -2.80 1.71 -4.69
N SER A 106 -2.60 0.79 -5.65
CA SER A 106 -1.31 0.13 -5.85
C SER A 106 -0.21 1.12 -6.26
N MET A 107 -0.49 2.01 -7.22
CA MET A 107 0.48 3.01 -7.66
C MET A 107 0.74 4.07 -6.57
N THR A 108 -0.30 4.48 -5.83
CA THR A 108 -0.16 5.40 -4.69
C THR A 108 0.67 4.78 -3.55
N CYS A 109 0.56 3.48 -3.33
CA CYS A 109 1.42 2.75 -2.40
C CYS A 109 2.86 2.76 -2.91
N PHE A 110 3.07 2.35 -4.16
CA PHE A 110 4.38 2.31 -4.80
C PHE A 110 5.13 3.64 -4.73
N GLU A 111 4.48 4.74 -5.16
CA GLU A 111 5.09 6.08 -5.14
C GLU A 111 5.45 6.54 -3.73
N SER A 112 4.63 6.19 -2.73
CA SER A 112 4.93 6.49 -1.34
C SER A 112 6.16 5.73 -0.82
N ILE A 113 6.39 4.49 -1.28
CA ILE A 113 7.58 3.71 -0.92
C ILE A 113 8.81 4.27 -1.64
N VAL A 114 8.69 4.60 -2.93
CA VAL A 114 9.77 5.26 -3.68
C VAL A 114 10.19 6.57 -3.01
N SER A 115 9.23 7.38 -2.55
CA SER A 115 9.51 8.60 -1.80
C SER A 115 10.19 8.32 -0.46
N ALA A 116 9.74 7.28 0.27
CA ALA A 116 10.38 6.86 1.52
C ALA A 116 11.82 6.41 1.31
N MET A 117 12.07 5.62 0.27
CA MET A 117 13.39 5.16 -0.13
C MET A 117 14.31 6.32 -0.54
N SER A 118 13.77 7.32 -1.23
CA SER A 118 14.53 8.52 -1.61
C SER A 118 15.03 9.26 -0.37
N LYS A 119 14.13 9.53 0.58
CA LYS A 119 14.47 10.23 1.82
C LYS A 119 15.49 9.46 2.64
N PHE A 120 15.29 8.14 2.76
CA PHE A 120 16.25 7.28 3.44
C PHE A 120 17.62 7.32 2.76
N LEU A 121 17.67 7.26 1.43
CA LEU A 121 18.91 7.35 0.68
C LEU A 121 19.61 8.69 0.88
N ASP A 122 18.87 9.80 0.85
CA ASP A 122 19.38 11.15 1.09
C ASP A 122 20.01 11.27 2.49
N GLU A 123 19.31 10.78 3.51
CA GLU A 123 19.78 10.74 4.90
C GLU A 123 21.07 9.92 5.02
N GLN A 124 21.12 8.72 4.41
CA GLN A 124 22.32 7.86 4.45
C GLN A 124 23.50 8.46 3.68
N LEU A 125 23.25 9.13 2.54
CA LEU A 125 24.29 9.81 1.77
C LEU A 125 24.90 10.95 2.59
N HIS A 126 24.05 11.76 3.23
CA HIS A 126 24.49 12.86 4.06
C HIS A 126 25.28 12.39 5.29
N ASP A 127 24.78 11.38 6.00
CA ASP A 127 25.44 10.84 7.20
C ASP A 127 26.83 10.25 6.89
N HIS A 128 27.00 9.58 5.74
CA HIS A 128 28.27 8.95 5.38
C HIS A 128 29.26 9.88 4.65
N PHE A 129 28.75 10.78 3.81
CA PHE A 129 29.54 11.57 2.85
C PHE A 129 29.36 13.08 2.97
N GLY A 130 28.48 13.59 3.84
CA GLY A 130 28.22 15.04 4.00
C GLY A 130 29.44 15.87 4.39
N GLN A 131 30.52 15.21 4.82
CA GLN A 131 31.81 15.84 5.01
C GLN A 131 32.50 16.29 3.70
N TYR A 132 32.23 15.59 2.61
CA TYR A 132 32.88 15.72 1.31
C TYR A 132 31.82 16.13 0.28
N ILE A 133 31.55 17.43 0.18
CA ILE A 133 30.42 17.97 -0.59
C ILE A 133 30.44 17.48 -2.05
N GLU A 134 31.60 17.48 -2.70
CA GLU A 134 31.71 17.07 -4.11
C GLU A 134 31.54 15.56 -4.28
N LEU A 135 32.04 14.75 -3.34
CA LEU A 135 31.81 13.30 -3.33
C LEU A 135 30.34 12.96 -3.06
N GLU A 136 29.70 13.63 -2.11
CA GLU A 136 28.27 13.45 -1.81
C GLU A 136 27.42 13.73 -3.05
N LYS A 137 27.64 14.87 -3.72
CA LYS A 137 26.93 15.22 -4.97
C LYS A 137 27.14 14.15 -6.05
N TYR A 138 28.37 13.70 -6.24
CA TYR A 138 28.70 12.69 -7.24
C TYR A 138 28.04 11.33 -6.93
N LEU A 139 28.16 10.84 -5.69
CA LEU A 139 27.56 9.57 -5.28
C LEU A 139 26.03 9.64 -5.24
N SER A 140 25.46 10.79 -4.86
CA SER A 140 24.02 11.06 -4.90
C SER A 140 23.50 10.93 -6.33
N ALA A 141 24.14 11.57 -7.31
CA ALA A 141 23.73 11.48 -8.71
C ALA A 141 23.68 10.04 -9.22
N ILE A 142 24.71 9.23 -8.93
CA ILE A 142 24.75 7.82 -9.34
C ILE A 142 23.69 6.99 -8.61
N SER A 143 23.57 7.17 -7.29
CA SER A 143 22.64 6.40 -6.45
C SER A 143 21.18 6.68 -6.82
N HIS A 144 20.81 7.93 -7.07
CA HIS A 144 19.47 8.28 -7.52
C HIS A 144 19.16 7.74 -8.92
N ASN A 145 20.14 7.76 -9.82
CA ASN A 145 19.98 7.18 -11.15
C ASN A 145 19.73 5.67 -11.08
N GLU A 146 20.50 4.93 -10.29
CA GLU A 146 20.28 3.49 -10.11
C GLU A 146 18.93 3.19 -9.43
N ARG A 147 18.54 4.00 -8.45
CA ARG A 147 17.22 3.90 -7.82
C ARG A 147 16.10 4.14 -8.83
N ASP A 148 16.25 5.11 -9.73
CA ASP A 148 15.25 5.43 -10.76
C ASP A 148 15.11 4.30 -11.79
N ILE A 149 16.20 3.64 -12.15
CA ILE A 149 16.17 2.42 -12.97
C ILE A 149 15.36 1.33 -12.26
N CYS A 150 15.69 1.02 -11.00
CA CYS A 150 14.95 0.02 -10.21
C CYS A 150 13.47 0.40 -10.02
N ARG A 151 13.18 1.69 -9.85
CA ARG A 151 11.80 2.22 -9.80
C ARG A 151 11.04 1.93 -11.09
N ASP A 152 11.64 2.21 -12.24
CA ASP A 152 10.95 2.04 -13.51
C ASP A 152 10.73 0.55 -13.85
N ASP A 153 11.70 -0.31 -13.52
CA ASP A 153 11.55 -1.77 -13.61
C ASP A 153 10.42 -2.28 -12.70
N ALA A 154 10.42 -1.90 -11.41
CA ALA A 154 9.37 -2.28 -10.46
C ALA A 154 7.99 -1.76 -10.88
N ARG A 155 7.90 -0.52 -11.39
CA ARG A 155 6.67 0.07 -11.92
C ARG A 155 6.13 -0.75 -13.09
N ASN A 156 7.00 -1.13 -14.03
CA ASN A 156 6.63 -1.92 -15.19
C ASN A 156 6.10 -3.31 -14.79
N MET A 157 6.77 -3.97 -13.83
CA MET A 157 6.33 -5.27 -13.30
C MET A 157 4.99 -5.17 -12.57
N LEU A 158 4.82 -4.12 -11.75
CA LEU A 158 3.57 -3.84 -11.05
C LEU A 158 2.39 -3.60 -12.02
N GLN A 159 2.61 -2.84 -13.09
CA GLN A 159 1.57 -2.65 -14.11
C GLN A 159 1.21 -3.95 -14.82
N LYS A 160 2.19 -4.84 -15.08
CA LYS A 160 1.93 -6.16 -15.67
C LYS A 160 1.05 -7.00 -14.74
N ILE A 161 1.39 -7.12 -13.46
CA ILE A 161 0.63 -7.96 -12.52
C ILE A 161 -0.82 -7.47 -12.36
N LEU A 162 -1.03 -6.15 -12.31
CA LEU A 162 -2.38 -5.57 -12.21
C LEU A 162 -3.24 -5.87 -13.45
N ARG A 163 -2.63 -5.91 -14.64
CA ARG A 163 -3.33 -6.28 -15.88
C ARG A 163 -3.71 -7.76 -15.92
N LEU A 164 -2.94 -8.65 -15.28
CA LEU A 164 -3.24 -10.08 -15.23
C LEU A 164 -4.57 -10.37 -14.51
N GLU A 165 -4.98 -9.52 -13.56
CA GLU A 165 -6.26 -9.64 -12.84
C GLU A 165 -7.45 -9.05 -13.62
N SER A 166 -7.21 -8.47 -14.80
CA SER A 166 -8.27 -7.89 -15.63
C SER A 166 -8.70 -8.83 -16.77
N ASN A 167 -7.74 -9.50 -17.43
CA ASN A 167 -8.01 -10.42 -18.54
C ASN A 167 -6.81 -11.35 -18.79
N PRO A 168 -6.98 -12.68 -18.83
CA PRO A 168 -8.21 -13.45 -18.61
C PRO A 168 -8.61 -13.56 -17.14
N LEU A 169 -9.91 -13.70 -16.87
CA LEU A 169 -10.39 -14.05 -15.52
C LEU A 169 -10.11 -15.51 -15.24
N PHE A 170 -9.13 -15.76 -14.36
CA PHE A 170 -8.66 -17.11 -14.08
C PHE A 170 -8.28 -17.27 -12.60
N THR A 171 -8.48 -18.48 -12.08
CA THR A 171 -7.96 -18.92 -10.78
C THR A 171 -7.82 -20.43 -10.77
N GLN A 172 -6.68 -20.94 -10.31
CA GLN A 172 -6.51 -22.37 -10.01
C GLN A 172 -7.06 -22.74 -8.63
N ASN A 173 -7.29 -21.74 -7.76
CA ASN A 173 -7.88 -21.95 -6.45
C ASN A 173 -9.41 -22.08 -6.55
N SER A 174 -9.85 -23.12 -7.26
CA SER A 174 -11.26 -23.42 -7.52
C SER A 174 -12.04 -23.69 -6.23
N GLU A 175 -11.39 -24.28 -5.23
CA GLU A 175 -12.02 -24.58 -3.95
C GLU A 175 -12.30 -23.31 -3.14
N ALA A 176 -11.33 -22.39 -3.02
CA ALA A 176 -11.60 -21.12 -2.34
C ALA A 176 -12.63 -20.27 -3.09
N LEU A 177 -12.61 -20.31 -4.42
CA LEU A 177 -13.63 -19.64 -5.23
C LEU A 177 -15.02 -20.18 -4.89
N ARG A 178 -15.20 -21.50 -4.95
CA ARG A 178 -16.47 -22.18 -4.64
C ARG A 178 -16.96 -21.86 -3.24
N GLN A 179 -16.07 -21.85 -2.24
CA GLN A 179 -16.42 -21.53 -0.85
C GLN A 179 -16.91 -20.09 -0.70
N GLU A 180 -16.24 -19.12 -1.31
CA GLU A 180 -16.68 -17.72 -1.26
C GLU A 180 -17.97 -17.51 -2.05
N GLU A 181 -18.13 -18.12 -3.23
CA GLU A 181 -19.37 -18.08 -4.00
C GLU A 181 -20.56 -18.62 -3.21
N GLU A 182 -20.43 -19.80 -2.61
CA GLU A 182 -21.49 -20.43 -1.81
C GLU A 182 -21.84 -19.59 -0.58
N LYS A 183 -20.83 -19.05 0.10
CA LYS A 183 -21.00 -18.16 1.26
C LYS A 183 -21.77 -16.90 0.90
N TRP A 184 -21.40 -16.21 -0.18
CA TRP A 184 -22.10 -14.98 -0.60
C TRP A 184 -23.48 -15.28 -1.16
N TYR A 185 -23.65 -16.37 -1.91
CA TYR A 185 -24.95 -16.82 -2.39
C TYR A 185 -25.94 -17.07 -1.25
N LYS A 186 -25.53 -17.81 -0.21
CA LYS A 186 -26.34 -18.03 0.99
C LYS A 186 -26.67 -16.71 1.69
N LYS A 187 -25.67 -15.86 1.92
CA LYS A 187 -25.85 -14.56 2.57
C LYS A 187 -26.85 -13.68 1.83
N TYR A 188 -26.81 -13.62 0.50
CA TYR A 188 -27.76 -12.83 -0.29
C TYR A 188 -29.17 -13.40 -0.26
N ASN A 189 -29.32 -14.72 -0.28
CA ASN A 189 -30.64 -15.36 -0.17
C ASN A 189 -31.28 -15.18 1.21
N ASP A 190 -30.50 -15.35 2.29
CA ASP A 190 -30.99 -15.18 3.67
C ASP A 190 -31.54 -13.78 3.93
N LEU A 191 -30.96 -12.76 3.28
CA LEU A 191 -31.40 -11.36 3.37
C LEU A 191 -32.68 -11.06 2.60
N ARG A 192 -33.01 -11.89 1.60
CA ARG A 192 -34.20 -11.74 0.74
C ARG A 192 -35.41 -12.47 1.31
N LEU A 193 -35.20 -13.58 2.03
CA LEU A 193 -36.28 -14.30 2.69
C LEU A 193 -36.94 -13.40 3.75
N PRO A 194 -38.28 -13.45 3.91
CA PRO A 194 -38.92 -12.83 5.07
C PRO A 194 -38.26 -13.42 6.31
N GLN A 195 -37.59 -12.59 7.12
CA GLN A 195 -37.04 -13.09 8.37
C GLN A 195 -38.18 -13.77 9.14
N PRO A 196 -37.99 -15.02 9.63
CA PRO A 196 -38.99 -15.61 10.49
C PRO A 196 -39.19 -14.64 11.65
N VAL A 197 -40.41 -14.13 11.78
CA VAL A 197 -40.81 -13.24 12.88
C VAL A 197 -40.42 -13.98 14.15
N ARG A 198 -39.31 -13.58 14.78
CA ARG A 198 -38.96 -14.08 16.10
C ARG A 198 -40.16 -13.75 16.97
N PRO A 199 -40.86 -14.73 17.57
CA PRO A 199 -41.99 -14.42 18.42
C PRO A 199 -41.50 -13.44 19.47
N ALA A 200 -42.10 -12.25 19.46
CA ALA A 200 -41.76 -11.17 20.36
C ALA A 200 -41.79 -11.77 21.78
N ARG A 201 -40.62 -11.95 22.40
CA ARG A 201 -40.56 -12.19 23.83
C ARG A 201 -41.21 -10.96 24.44
N TYR A 202 -42.40 -11.14 24.99
CA TYR A 202 -43.10 -10.14 25.79
C TYR A 202 -42.11 -9.56 26.78
N ARG A 203 -41.62 -8.35 26.48
CA ARG A 203 -40.85 -7.56 27.40
C ARG A 203 -41.89 -7.00 28.36
N ALA A 204 -42.11 -7.72 29.46
CA ALA A 204 -42.90 -7.19 30.57
C ALA A 204 -42.27 -5.87 30.98
N SER A 205 -43.00 -4.78 30.73
CA SER A 205 -42.67 -3.46 31.19
C SER A 205 -42.63 -3.47 32.71
N SER A 206 -41.49 -3.11 33.30
CA SER A 206 -41.41 -2.64 34.68
C SER A 206 -40.79 -1.25 34.69
N PRO A 207 -41.20 -0.37 35.62
CA PRO A 207 -41.29 1.05 35.38
C PRO A 207 -39.98 1.80 35.56
N ALA A 208 -39.93 2.98 34.95
CA ALA A 208 -38.87 3.97 35.03
C ALA A 208 -38.35 4.20 36.46
N GLN A 209 -37.03 4.21 36.60
CA GLN A 209 -36.31 4.85 37.70
C GLN A 209 -35.45 5.95 37.10
N VAL A 210 -35.88 7.19 37.36
CA VAL A 210 -35.13 8.42 37.18
C VAL A 210 -34.15 8.53 38.34
N SER A 211 -32.84 8.67 38.07
CA SER A 211 -31.95 9.43 38.96
C SER A 211 -30.59 9.73 38.34
N ASN A 212 -30.39 11.03 38.09
CA ASN A 212 -29.20 11.88 38.30
C ASN A 212 -27.79 11.51 37.78
N ARG A 213 -27.39 12.35 36.81
CA ARG A 213 -26.13 13.12 36.71
C ARG A 213 -25.07 12.97 37.82
N SER A 214 -23.81 12.85 37.37
CA SER A 214 -22.68 13.60 37.91
C SER A 214 -21.60 13.84 36.83
N TYR A 215 -21.02 15.04 36.91
CA TYR A 215 -20.03 15.71 36.05
C TYR A 215 -18.64 15.05 35.97
N SER A 216 -17.91 15.35 34.87
CA SER A 216 -16.50 15.82 34.73
C SER A 216 -16.16 15.75 33.22
N ASP A 217 -16.20 16.82 32.42
CA ASP A 217 -15.30 17.97 32.22
C ASP A 217 -13.94 17.66 31.56
N ASP A 218 -13.61 18.51 30.59
CA ASP A 218 -12.37 18.73 29.82
C ASP A 218 -11.92 17.67 28.80
N ASP A 219 -11.32 17.98 27.66
CA ASP A 219 -11.23 19.13 26.74
C ASP A 219 -10.49 18.53 25.52
N ASP A 220 -10.85 18.93 24.31
CA ASP A 220 -9.90 19.24 23.21
C ASP A 220 -10.53 19.10 21.82
N ASN A 221 -10.53 20.27 21.21
CA ASN A 221 -10.94 20.65 19.89
C ASN A 221 -10.00 20.08 18.82
N ALA A 222 -10.53 19.32 17.86
CA ALA A 222 -9.98 19.25 16.52
C ALA A 222 -11.10 18.97 15.51
N SER A 223 -11.57 20.04 14.87
CA SER A 223 -12.36 20.02 13.66
C SER A 223 -11.62 19.27 12.55
N VAL A 224 -11.81 17.95 12.47
CA VAL A 224 -11.45 17.18 11.29
C VAL A 224 -12.47 17.56 10.23
N ALA A 225 -12.04 18.36 9.25
CA ALA A 225 -12.81 18.60 8.04
C ALA A 225 -13.30 17.24 7.52
N SER A 226 -14.62 17.04 7.53
CA SER A 226 -15.25 15.82 7.03
C SER A 226 -15.09 15.78 5.52
N VAL A 227 -13.93 15.33 5.05
CA VAL A 227 -13.73 14.94 3.67
C VAL A 227 -14.64 13.75 3.45
N SER A 228 -15.78 13.97 2.79
CA SER A 228 -16.68 12.88 2.41
C SER A 228 -15.85 11.83 1.68
N PRO A 229 -15.94 10.54 2.06
CA PRO A 229 -15.14 9.50 1.43
C PRO A 229 -15.45 9.50 -0.07
N ILE A 230 -14.41 9.56 -0.91
CA ILE A 230 -14.55 9.47 -2.36
C ILE A 230 -15.24 8.13 -2.67
N ILE A 231 -16.46 8.20 -3.21
CA ILE A 231 -17.22 7.02 -3.66
C ILE A 231 -16.80 6.71 -5.10
N HIS A 232 -16.41 5.47 -5.36
CA HIS A 232 -16.16 4.95 -6.70
C HIS A 232 -17.50 4.68 -7.39
N SER A 233 -17.93 5.62 -8.23
CA SER A 233 -19.08 5.46 -9.11
C SER A 233 -18.68 4.79 -10.42
N PHE A 234 -19.60 4.02 -10.99
CA PHE A 234 -19.39 3.38 -12.28
C PHE A 234 -20.32 3.99 -13.32
N SER A 235 -19.81 4.26 -14.52
CA SER A 235 -20.63 4.83 -15.59
C SER A 235 -21.83 3.92 -15.86
N SER A 236 -23.02 4.45 -15.66
CA SER A 236 -24.28 3.74 -15.85
C SER A 236 -24.65 3.71 -17.33
N THR A 237 -23.75 3.27 -18.21
CA THR A 237 -24.03 3.09 -19.64
C THR A 237 -25.22 2.15 -19.91
N PHE A 238 -25.65 1.39 -18.88
CA PHE A 238 -26.76 0.45 -18.94
C PHE A 238 -28.07 0.96 -18.29
N SER A 239 -28.15 2.21 -17.82
CA SER A 239 -29.38 2.77 -17.21
C SER A 239 -30.44 3.25 -18.21
N ARG A 240 -30.15 3.23 -19.51
CA ARG A 240 -31.16 3.49 -20.54
C ARG A 240 -31.61 2.15 -21.13
N VAL A 241 -32.92 1.88 -21.05
CA VAL A 241 -33.67 0.75 -21.67
C VAL A 241 -33.70 -0.48 -20.72
N VAL A 242 -34.81 -0.99 -20.15
CA VAL A 242 -36.24 -1.08 -20.51
C VAL A 242 -37.08 -1.06 -19.22
N ARG A 243 -38.04 -0.12 -19.12
CA ARG A 243 -39.20 -0.21 -18.22
C ARG A 243 -40.20 -1.12 -18.97
N ASP A 244 -40.64 -2.21 -18.35
CA ASP A 244 -41.48 -3.28 -18.93
C ASP A 244 -40.80 -4.35 -19.80
N SER A 245 -40.34 -5.41 -19.14
CA SER A 245 -40.41 -6.75 -19.70
C SER A 245 -40.81 -7.73 -18.61
N PRO A 246 -41.64 -8.75 -18.91
CA PRO A 246 -42.03 -9.78 -17.94
C PRO A 246 -40.79 -10.40 -17.28
N ARG A 247 -40.89 -10.77 -16.00
CA ARG A 247 -39.84 -11.50 -15.26
C ARG A 247 -39.52 -12.82 -15.98
N THR A 248 -38.57 -12.79 -16.91
CA THR A 248 -38.10 -13.97 -17.66
C THR A 248 -37.16 -14.84 -16.84
N TRP A 249 -36.63 -14.29 -15.74
CA TRP A 249 -35.73 -14.93 -14.79
C TRP A 249 -36.32 -14.77 -13.39
N GLY A 250 -36.28 -15.82 -12.56
CA GLY A 250 -36.40 -15.61 -11.11
C GLY A 250 -35.18 -14.84 -10.63
N ASP A 251 -35.31 -14.07 -9.53
CA ASP A 251 -34.23 -13.20 -9.02
C ASP A 251 -32.93 -13.97 -8.61
N ASP A 252 -32.93 -15.30 -8.74
CA ASP A 252 -31.81 -16.20 -8.49
C ASP A 252 -30.65 -16.01 -9.47
N ALA A 253 -30.91 -15.54 -10.70
CA ALA A 253 -29.86 -15.32 -11.70
C ALA A 253 -28.96 -14.15 -11.32
N GLU A 254 -29.56 -13.03 -10.89
CA GLU A 254 -28.87 -11.84 -10.41
C GLU A 254 -28.04 -12.15 -9.16
N ILE A 255 -28.63 -12.88 -8.20
CA ILE A 255 -27.94 -13.29 -6.96
C ILE A 255 -26.74 -14.18 -7.28
N LYS A 256 -26.88 -15.11 -8.23
CA LYS A 256 -25.78 -15.96 -8.67
C LYS A 256 -24.64 -15.14 -9.28
N VAL A 257 -24.94 -14.14 -10.11
CA VAL A 257 -23.91 -13.24 -10.66
C VAL A 257 -23.24 -12.43 -9.55
N MET A 258 -24.00 -11.85 -8.62
CA MET A 258 -23.45 -11.11 -7.47
C MET A 258 -22.50 -11.98 -6.65
N ALA A 259 -22.91 -13.21 -6.35
CA ALA A 259 -22.09 -14.17 -5.61
C ALA A 259 -20.83 -14.58 -6.37
N ASN A 260 -20.90 -14.83 -7.68
CA ASN A 260 -19.75 -15.17 -8.52
C ASN A 260 -18.73 -14.03 -8.57
N VAL A 261 -19.19 -12.80 -8.80
CA VAL A 261 -18.32 -11.60 -8.83
C VAL A 261 -17.65 -11.41 -7.48
N MET A 262 -18.40 -11.54 -6.38
CA MET A 262 -17.84 -11.46 -5.02
C MET A 262 -16.84 -12.58 -4.75
N GLY A 263 -17.16 -13.81 -5.11
CA GLY A 263 -16.29 -14.96 -4.93
C GLY A 263 -14.95 -14.75 -5.63
N TYR A 264 -14.97 -14.35 -6.90
CA TYR A 264 -13.75 -14.04 -7.63
C TYR A 264 -13.00 -12.86 -7.02
N PHE A 265 -13.69 -11.77 -6.68
CA PHE A 265 -13.09 -10.61 -6.02
C PHE A 265 -12.34 -11.03 -4.75
N GLN A 266 -12.98 -11.83 -3.87
CA GLN A 266 -12.42 -12.28 -2.59
C GLN A 266 -11.16 -13.15 -2.73
N VAL A 267 -11.04 -13.91 -3.83
CA VAL A 267 -9.85 -14.70 -4.11
C VAL A 267 -8.76 -13.83 -4.76
N ALA A 268 -9.14 -12.95 -5.68
CA ALA A 268 -8.22 -12.15 -6.46
C ALA A 268 -7.57 -11.01 -5.65
N TYR A 269 -8.32 -10.30 -4.79
CA TYR A 269 -7.74 -9.22 -4.00
C TYR A 269 -6.66 -9.73 -3.04
N LYS A 270 -6.80 -10.96 -2.51
CA LYS A 270 -5.78 -11.61 -1.66
C LYS A 270 -4.44 -11.75 -2.39
N ARG A 271 -4.45 -12.08 -3.69
CA ARG A 271 -3.24 -12.12 -4.50
C ARG A 271 -2.61 -10.74 -4.64
N ILE A 272 -3.43 -9.71 -4.87
CA ILE A 272 -2.95 -8.34 -5.06
C ILE A 272 -2.34 -7.76 -3.79
N ILE A 273 -2.95 -7.98 -2.62
CA ILE A 273 -2.41 -7.47 -1.35
C ILE A 273 -1.09 -8.15 -0.96
N ASP A 274 -0.81 -9.34 -1.47
CA ASP A 274 0.46 -10.05 -1.26
C ASP A 274 1.50 -9.69 -2.34
N TYR A 275 1.15 -9.80 -3.62
CA TYR A 275 2.10 -9.61 -4.72
C TYR A 275 2.57 -8.18 -4.87
N VAL A 276 1.72 -7.18 -4.61
CA VAL A 276 2.13 -5.77 -4.77
C VAL A 276 3.26 -5.43 -3.80
N PRO A 277 3.14 -5.65 -2.47
CA PRO A 277 4.26 -5.46 -1.55
C PRO A 277 5.50 -6.28 -1.91
N LEU A 278 5.34 -7.55 -2.30
CA LEU A 278 6.47 -8.41 -2.66
C LEU A 278 7.25 -7.90 -3.87
N ILE A 279 6.55 -7.45 -4.93
CA ILE A 279 7.18 -6.87 -6.11
C ILE A 279 7.94 -5.59 -5.72
N ILE A 280 7.34 -4.73 -4.89
CA ILE A 280 7.99 -3.49 -4.45
C ILE A 280 9.26 -3.81 -3.66
N GLU A 281 9.20 -4.72 -2.68
CA GLU A 281 10.38 -5.05 -1.89
C GLU A 281 11.48 -5.70 -2.74
N HIS A 282 11.11 -6.62 -3.65
CA HIS A 282 12.08 -7.35 -4.46
C HIS A 282 12.69 -6.48 -5.57
N GLU A 283 11.85 -5.91 -6.45
CA GLU A 283 12.29 -5.21 -7.66
C GLU A 283 12.80 -3.79 -7.39
N LEU A 284 12.30 -3.13 -6.35
CA LEU A 284 12.79 -1.80 -5.96
C LEU A 284 13.86 -1.90 -4.87
N ASN A 285 13.49 -2.28 -3.65
CA ASN A 285 14.37 -2.08 -2.50
C ASN A 285 15.57 -3.04 -2.50
N GLN A 286 15.32 -4.34 -2.62
CA GLN A 286 16.37 -5.37 -2.57
C GLN A 286 17.26 -5.35 -3.81
N THR A 287 16.65 -5.21 -5.00
CA THR A 287 17.39 -5.07 -6.25
C THR A 287 18.28 -3.83 -6.22
N PHE A 288 17.78 -2.68 -5.77
CA PHE A 288 18.61 -1.48 -5.60
C PHE A 288 19.78 -1.73 -4.65
N ALA A 289 19.52 -2.25 -3.46
CA ALA A 289 20.56 -2.46 -2.45
C ALA A 289 21.67 -3.41 -2.95
N SER A 290 21.28 -4.48 -3.64
CA SER A 290 22.24 -5.44 -4.21
C SER A 290 23.07 -4.87 -5.36
N LYS A 291 22.49 -4.02 -6.22
CA LYS A 291 23.19 -3.41 -7.37
C LYS A 291 24.05 -2.21 -6.97
N LEU A 292 23.65 -1.46 -5.95
CA LEU A 292 24.27 -0.18 -5.59
C LEU A 292 25.78 -0.29 -5.37
N SER A 293 26.24 -1.34 -4.68
CA SER A 293 27.67 -1.53 -4.41
C SER A 293 28.50 -1.66 -5.68
N ASN A 294 28.08 -2.52 -6.61
CA ASN A 294 28.74 -2.73 -7.88
C ASN A 294 28.70 -1.46 -8.74
N VAL A 295 27.53 -0.81 -8.84
CA VAL A 295 27.34 0.39 -9.67
C VAL A 295 28.23 1.55 -9.19
N LEU A 296 28.28 1.81 -7.89
CA LEU A 296 29.12 2.89 -7.36
C LEU A 296 30.61 2.61 -7.59
N ILE A 297 31.05 1.38 -7.32
CA ILE A 297 32.45 0.98 -7.49
C ILE A 297 32.85 1.08 -8.96
N ASP A 298 32.06 0.50 -9.86
CA ASP A 298 32.34 0.49 -11.30
C ASP A 298 32.36 1.91 -11.88
N ARG A 299 31.41 2.77 -11.48
CA ARG A 299 31.38 4.18 -11.92
C ARG A 299 32.58 4.98 -11.44
N ILE A 300 32.96 4.86 -10.17
CA ILE A 300 34.16 5.51 -9.64
C ILE A 300 35.41 5.09 -10.44
N PHE A 301 35.57 3.79 -10.70
CA PHE A 301 36.73 3.29 -11.45
C PHE A 301 36.71 3.74 -12.91
N GLN A 302 35.55 3.72 -13.56
CA GLN A 302 35.41 4.14 -14.94
C GLN A 302 35.70 5.63 -15.10
N ASP A 303 35.04 6.50 -14.33
CA ASP A 303 35.18 7.95 -14.47
C ASP A 303 36.59 8.42 -14.04
N SER A 304 37.25 7.70 -13.12
CA SER A 304 38.66 7.93 -12.77
C SER A 304 39.60 7.62 -13.95
N ARG A 305 39.37 6.49 -14.65
CA ARG A 305 40.16 6.12 -15.84
C ARG A 305 39.95 7.08 -17.00
N GLU A 306 38.74 7.60 -17.15
CA GLU A 306 38.38 8.57 -18.19
C GLU A 306 38.78 10.01 -17.84
N SER A 307 39.45 10.23 -16.69
CA SER A 307 39.84 11.55 -16.17
C SER A 307 38.67 12.54 -16.06
N ARG A 308 37.45 12.02 -15.88
CA ARG A 308 36.23 12.82 -15.67
C ARG A 308 36.10 13.30 -14.24
N ILE A 309 36.65 12.53 -13.31
CA ILE A 309 36.74 12.86 -11.90
C ILE A 309 38.19 12.87 -11.47
N ASP A 310 38.54 13.87 -10.66
CA ASP A 310 39.76 13.84 -9.85
C ASP A 310 39.38 13.32 -8.46
N LEU A 311 39.95 12.16 -8.08
CA LEU A 311 39.67 11.56 -6.77
C LEU A 311 40.16 12.45 -5.63
N GLU A 312 41.23 13.23 -5.86
CA GLU A 312 41.78 14.11 -4.83
C GLU A 312 40.82 15.28 -4.58
N SER A 313 40.28 15.89 -5.64
CA SER A 313 39.28 16.95 -5.51
C SER A 313 37.98 16.47 -4.87
N LEU A 314 37.52 15.24 -5.16
CA LEU A 314 36.31 14.68 -4.56
C LEU A 314 36.45 14.43 -3.05
N LEU A 315 37.65 14.10 -2.58
CA LEU A 315 37.94 13.83 -1.17
C LEU A 315 38.32 15.08 -0.36
N GLN A 316 38.27 16.27 -0.97
CA GLN A 316 38.47 17.51 -0.23
C GLN A 316 37.31 17.74 0.75
N GLU A 317 37.67 17.89 2.02
CA GLU A 317 36.71 18.27 3.06
C GLU A 317 36.27 19.72 2.85
N ASP A 318 35.02 20.02 3.23
CA ASP A 318 34.56 21.41 3.33
C ASP A 318 35.53 22.21 4.23
N PRO A 319 36.06 23.37 3.78
CA PRO A 319 36.97 24.20 4.58
C PRO A 319 36.41 24.56 5.96
N GLU A 320 35.10 24.72 6.11
CA GLU A 320 34.47 24.99 7.42
C GLU A 320 34.53 23.75 8.33
N LEU A 321 34.17 22.57 7.80
CA LEU A 321 34.25 21.30 8.53
C LEU A 321 35.69 20.93 8.89
N ALA A 322 36.63 21.17 7.97
CA ALA A 322 38.05 20.93 8.18
C ALA A 322 38.64 21.88 9.25
N ALA A 323 38.23 23.15 9.27
CA ALA A 323 38.62 24.11 10.30
C ALA A 323 38.05 23.70 11.67
N ARG A 324 36.75 23.36 11.73
CA ARG A 324 36.10 22.92 12.97
C ARG A 324 36.68 21.63 13.51
N ARG A 325 37.00 20.66 12.64
CA ARG A 325 37.65 19.41 13.03
C ARG A 325 39.03 19.66 13.63
N ARG A 326 39.83 20.55 13.03
CA ARG A 326 41.14 20.94 13.57
C ARG A 326 41.01 21.55 14.97
N GLU A 327 40.09 22.50 15.14
CA GLU A 327 39.82 23.12 16.44
C GLU A 327 39.42 22.09 17.51
N LEU A 328 38.48 21.19 17.18
CA LEU A 328 38.03 20.14 18.11
C LEU A 328 39.13 19.13 18.43
N ALA A 329 39.96 18.77 17.45
CA ALA A 329 41.08 17.85 17.65
C ALA A 329 42.16 18.46 18.55
N GLU A 330 42.51 19.73 18.35
CA GLU A 330 43.43 20.47 19.21
C GLU A 330 42.89 20.59 20.63
N ARG A 331 41.60 20.94 20.77
CA ARG A 331 40.96 21.03 22.09
C ARG A 331 40.93 19.69 22.80
N LYS A 332 40.61 18.59 22.10
CA LYS A 332 40.67 17.23 22.64
C LYS A 332 42.08 16.88 23.09
N LYS A 333 43.10 17.20 22.29
CA LYS A 333 44.52 16.96 22.62
C LYS A 333 44.93 17.71 23.87
N CYS A 334 44.60 19.00 23.98
CA CYS A 334 44.86 19.81 25.17
C CYS A 334 44.17 19.23 26.41
N LEU A 335 42.87 18.90 26.32
CA LEU A 335 42.13 18.32 27.45
C LEU A 335 42.70 16.97 27.89
N THR A 336 43.12 16.13 26.94
CA THR A 336 43.74 14.83 27.24
C THR A 336 45.10 15.01 27.92
N GLN A 337 45.89 16.01 27.48
CA GLN A 337 47.15 16.36 28.13
C GLN A 337 46.96 16.90 29.55
N ILE A 338 45.97 17.78 29.75
CA ILE A 338 45.63 18.31 31.08
C ILE A 338 45.20 17.17 32.00
N LYS A 339 44.32 16.27 31.52
CA LYS A 339 43.90 15.08 32.26
C LYS A 339 45.10 14.22 32.66
N LYS A 340 45.99 13.91 31.71
CA LYS A 340 47.19 13.12 31.99
C LYS A 340 48.06 13.76 33.07
N LYS A 341 48.27 15.08 33.02
CA LYS A 341 49.03 15.81 34.05
C LYS A 341 48.33 15.81 35.41
N LEU A 342 47.01 15.87 35.42
CA LEU A 342 46.22 15.79 36.65
C LEU A 342 46.32 14.40 37.29
N ASP A 343 46.21 13.34 36.49
CA ASP A 343 46.37 11.95 36.92
C ASP A 343 47.80 11.70 37.45
N GLU A 344 48.83 12.26 36.79
CA GLU A 344 50.22 12.25 37.26
C GLU A 344 50.39 13.02 38.58
N PHE A 345 49.70 14.16 38.73
CA PHE A 345 49.74 14.96 39.95
C PHE A 345 49.07 14.23 41.12
N GLU A 346 47.90 13.62 40.94
CA GLU A 346 47.24 12.79 41.95
C GLU A 346 48.12 11.62 42.38
N MET A 347 48.76 10.93 41.44
CA MET A 347 49.71 9.84 41.73
C MET A 347 50.95 10.31 42.49
N SER A 348 51.41 11.54 42.25
CA SER A 348 52.56 12.14 42.97
C SER A 348 52.19 12.79 44.32
N SER A 349 50.91 13.12 44.52
CA SER A 349 50.37 13.77 45.72
C SER A 349 49.71 12.78 46.69
N GLY A 350 49.82 11.47 46.42
CA GLY A 350 49.47 10.39 47.33
C GLY A 350 50.39 10.37 48.55
N LEU A 351 50.11 11.27 49.49
CA LEU A 351 50.40 11.20 50.92
C LEU A 351 49.17 10.60 51.62
#